data_AF-I6QN58-F1
#
_entry.id   AF-I6QN58-F1
#
_cell.length_a   1.000
_cell.length_b   1.000
_cell.length_c   1.000
_cell.angle_alpha   90.00
_cell.angle_beta   90.00
_cell.angle_gamma   90.00
#
_symmetry.space_group_name_H-M   'P 1'
#
loop_
_entity.id
_entity.type
_entity.pdbx_description
1 polymer ?
#
loop_
_entity_poly.entity_id
_entity_poly.type
_entity_poly.pdbx_seq_one_letter_code
_entity_poly.pdbx_strand_id
1 'polypeptide(L)'
;LRGYHAKVERVAREMDEFLDGVVEERLRDQSKAGGRENYLDVLIRIQKEDKIGVALDRLAIKALLLDAYTAGTDTTATVLEWTFTELLKHPKALKKAQDEVRMVLKGKKEISQEDIDNL
;
A
#
# COMPACT_ATOMS: atom_id res chain seq x y z
N LEU A 1 -16.35 7.84 -27.33
CA LEU A 1 -16.28 8.70 -26.12
C LEU A 1 -17.16 8.23 -24.95
N ARG A 2 -18.38 7.69 -25.16
CA ARG A 2 -19.27 7.24 -24.06
C ARG A 2 -18.80 6.00 -23.27
N GLY A 3 -18.09 5.07 -23.91
CA GLY A 3 -17.62 3.84 -23.25
C GLY A 3 -16.48 4.03 -22.23
N TYR A 4 -15.54 4.94 -22.50
CA TYR A 4 -14.43 5.21 -21.58
C TYR A 4 -14.90 5.87 -20.27
N HIS A 5 -15.80 6.85 -20.38
CA HIS A 5 -16.43 7.49 -19.22
C HIS A 5 -17.16 6.46 -18.36
N ALA A 6 -17.97 5.59 -18.97
CA ALA A 6 -18.66 4.52 -18.24
C ALA A 6 -17.68 3.56 -17.53
N LYS A 7 -16.52 3.28 -18.11
CA LYS A 7 -15.49 2.44 -17.47
C LYS A 7 -14.84 3.13 -16.28
N VAL A 8 -14.47 4.42 -16.42
CA VAL A 8 -13.88 5.20 -15.33
C VAL A 8 -14.86 5.33 -14.17
N GLU A 9 -16.12 5.65 -14.44
CA GLU A 9 -17.16 5.73 -13.40
C GLU A 9 -17.37 4.39 -12.70
N ARG A 10 -17.34 3.28 -13.43
CA ARG A 10 -17.46 1.95 -12.82
C ARG A 10 -16.29 1.68 -11.87
N VAL A 11 -15.05 1.94 -12.29
CA VAL A 11 -13.86 1.74 -11.44
C VAL A 11 -13.90 2.68 -10.23
N ALA A 12 -14.32 3.93 -10.41
CA ALA A 12 -14.46 4.88 -9.32
C ALA A 12 -15.46 4.38 -8.26
N ARG A 13 -16.61 3.83 -8.69
CA ARG A 13 -17.59 3.21 -7.78
C ARG A 13 -17.04 1.99 -7.06
N GLU A 14 -16.39 1.08 -7.79
CA GLU A 14 -15.79 -0.13 -7.20
C GLU A 14 -14.73 0.23 -6.14
N MET A 15 -13.91 1.25 -6.39
CA MET A 15 -12.93 1.75 -5.42
C MET A 15 -13.58 2.44 -4.23
N ASP A 16 -14.64 3.22 -4.46
CA ASP A 16 -15.39 3.89 -3.40
C ASP A 16 -16.01 2.88 -2.43
N GLU A 17 -16.67 1.84 -2.96
CA GLU A 17 -17.26 0.75 -2.19
C GLU A 17 -16.20 -0.06 -1.43
N PHE A 18 -15.07 -0.36 -2.06
CA PHE A 18 -13.94 -1.04 -1.42
C PHE A 18 -13.39 -0.24 -0.23
N LEU A 19 -13.12 1.05 -0.42
CA LEU A 19 -12.58 1.92 0.62
C LEU A 19 -13.59 2.11 1.76
N ASP A 20 -14.89 2.17 1.46
CA ASP A 20 -15.92 2.16 2.49
C ASP A 20 -15.89 0.89 3.33
N GLY A 21 -15.73 -0.28 2.68
CA GLY A 21 -15.55 -1.56 3.38
C GLY A 21 -14.35 -1.55 4.33
N VAL A 22 -13.20 -1.05 3.87
CA VAL A 22 -11.97 -0.94 4.68
C VAL A 22 -12.18 -0.04 5.90
N VAL A 23 -12.85 1.10 5.73
CA VAL A 23 -13.15 2.02 6.84
C VAL A 23 -14.11 1.37 7.84
N GLU A 24 -15.16 0.71 7.37
CA GLU A 24 -16.15 0.06 8.23
C GLU A 24 -15.58 -1.13 9.00
N GLU A 25 -14.77 -1.97 8.36
CA GLU A 25 -14.06 -3.07 9.01
C GLU A 25 -13.20 -2.54 10.16
N ARG A 26 -12.41 -1.49 9.91
CA ARG A 26 -11.55 -0.92 10.95
C ARG A 26 -12.32 -0.32 12.11
N LEU A 27 -13.43 0.38 11.84
CA LEU A 27 -14.30 0.94 12.88
C LEU A 27 -14.95 -0.16 13.74
N ARG A 28 -15.32 -1.30 13.13
CA ARG A 28 -15.79 -2.48 13.88
C ARG A 28 -14.69 -3.10 14.73
N ASP A 29 -13.47 -3.16 14.23
CA ASP A 29 -12.34 -3.75 14.97
C ASP A 29 -11.81 -2.86 16.09
N GLN A 30 -11.90 -1.53 15.99
CA GLN A 30 -11.61 -0.63 17.13
C GLN A 30 -12.47 -0.92 18.37
N SER A 31 -13.64 -1.56 18.20
CA SER A 31 -14.47 -2.01 19.32
C SER A 31 -13.88 -3.22 20.08
N LYS A 32 -12.89 -3.90 19.49
CA LYS A 32 -12.18 -5.05 20.05
C LYS A 32 -10.76 -4.62 20.41
N ALA A 33 -10.54 -4.28 21.68
CA ALA A 33 -9.24 -3.82 22.18
C ALA A 33 -8.11 -4.83 21.88
N GLY A 34 -7.03 -4.41 21.19
CA GLY A 34 -5.82 -5.24 21.04
C GLY A 34 -4.96 -5.06 19.78
N GLY A 35 -5.36 -4.24 18.80
CA GLY A 35 -4.61 -4.04 17.56
C GLY A 35 -3.49 -2.98 17.64
N ARG A 36 -2.41 -3.15 16.88
CA ARG A 36 -1.41 -2.10 16.61
C ARG A 36 -2.06 -0.95 15.83
N GLU A 37 -1.75 0.29 16.21
CA GLU A 37 -2.17 1.49 15.50
C GLU A 37 -1.62 1.48 14.05
N ASN A 38 -2.48 1.74 13.09
CA ASN A 38 -2.16 1.85 11.67
C ASN A 38 -2.56 3.23 11.12
N TYR A 39 -2.23 3.46 9.85
CA TYR A 39 -2.49 4.73 9.17
C TYR A 39 -3.96 5.19 9.27
N LEU A 40 -4.92 4.29 9.09
CA LEU A 40 -6.34 4.60 9.16
C LEU A 40 -6.78 4.98 10.59
N ASP A 41 -6.21 4.37 11.62
CA ASP A 41 -6.51 4.78 13.00
C ASP A 41 -6.09 6.22 13.29
N VAL A 42 -4.94 6.63 12.74
CA VAL A 42 -4.44 8.00 12.88
C VAL A 42 -5.42 8.98 12.23
N LEU A 43 -5.91 8.67 11.03
CA LEU A 43 -6.91 9.50 10.33
C LEU A 43 -8.23 9.57 11.12
N ILE A 44 -8.73 8.43 11.63
CA ILE A 44 -9.94 8.39 12.46
C ILE A 44 -9.76 9.19 13.76
N ARG A 45 -8.60 9.10 14.40
CA ARG A 45 -8.29 9.91 15.60
C ARG A 45 -8.31 11.40 15.27
N ILE A 46 -7.67 11.80 14.18
CA ILE A 46 -7.67 13.20 13.71
C ILE A 46 -9.10 13.69 13.47
N GLN A 47 -9.93 12.90 12.79
CA GLN A 47 -11.35 13.21 12.58
C GLN A 47 -12.10 13.44 13.90
N LYS A 48 -11.84 12.62 14.93
CA LYS A 48 -12.50 12.72 16.24
C LYS A 48 -12.02 13.91 17.08
N GLU A 49 -10.75 14.28 16.95
CA GLU A 49 -10.15 15.32 17.77
C GLU A 49 -10.52 16.74 17.31
N ASP A 50 -10.86 16.94 16.03
CA ASP A 50 -11.26 18.24 15.43
C ASP A 50 -10.27 19.40 15.72
N LYS A 51 -8.99 19.08 15.98
CA LYS A 51 -7.96 20.03 16.42
C LYS A 51 -7.29 20.81 15.30
N ILE A 52 -7.48 20.40 14.04
CA ILE A 52 -6.67 20.88 12.90
C ILE A 52 -7.39 21.97 12.09
N GLY A 53 -8.58 22.41 12.52
CA GLY A 53 -9.37 23.43 11.82
C GLY A 53 -9.90 23.01 10.45
N VAL A 54 -9.70 21.74 10.07
CA VAL A 54 -10.23 21.09 8.88
C VAL A 54 -10.95 19.82 9.33
N ALA A 55 -12.26 19.75 9.09
CA ALA A 55 -13.04 18.55 9.37
C ALA A 55 -12.63 17.45 8.38
N LEU A 56 -11.93 16.43 8.87
CA LEU A 56 -11.57 15.26 8.07
C LEU A 56 -12.80 14.35 7.95
N ASP A 57 -13.67 14.64 6.99
CA ASP A 57 -14.87 13.85 6.74
C ASP A 57 -14.55 12.48 6.11
N ARG A 58 -15.57 11.62 5.97
CA ARG A 58 -15.40 10.27 5.41
C ARG A 58 -14.86 10.30 3.97
N LEU A 59 -15.23 11.31 3.19
CA LEU A 59 -14.75 11.47 1.82
C LEU A 59 -13.24 11.78 1.82
N ALA A 60 -12.79 12.69 2.68
CA ALA A 60 -11.38 13.03 2.83
C ALA A 60 -10.55 11.84 3.32
N ILE A 61 -11.06 11.04 4.26
CA ILE A 61 -10.40 9.79 4.69
C ILE A 61 -10.23 8.84 3.50
N LYS A 62 -11.29 8.57 2.73
CA LYS A 62 -11.21 7.70 1.55
C LYS A 62 -10.24 8.24 0.50
N ALA A 63 -10.24 9.56 0.26
CA ALA A 63 -9.33 10.19 -0.68
C ALA A 63 -7.86 10.01 -0.26
N LEU A 64 -7.53 10.21 1.01
CA LEU A 64 -6.18 10.01 1.54
C LEU A 64 -5.74 8.54 1.48
N LEU A 65 -6.65 7.60 1.76
CA LEU A 65 -6.37 6.16 1.59
C LEU A 65 -6.09 5.82 0.12
N LEU A 66 -6.89 6.35 -0.81
CA LEU A 66 -6.70 6.12 -2.23
C LEU A 66 -5.39 6.71 -2.74
N ASP A 67 -5.06 7.93 -2.30
CA ASP A 67 -3.81 8.62 -2.67
C ASP A 67 -2.60 7.79 -2.25
N ALA A 68 -2.55 7.38 -0.97
CA ALA A 68 -1.47 6.53 -0.46
C ALA A 68 -1.38 5.17 -1.19
N TYR A 69 -2.53 4.53 -1.44
CA TYR A 69 -2.58 3.24 -2.12
C TYR A 69 -2.08 3.30 -3.57
N THR A 70 -2.54 4.30 -4.33
CA THR A 70 -2.17 4.48 -5.74
C THR A 70 -0.71 4.90 -5.90
N ALA A 71 -0.24 5.84 -5.07
CA ALA A 71 1.15 6.29 -5.04
C ALA A 71 2.12 5.13 -4.77
N GLY A 72 1.79 4.25 -3.83
CA GLY A 72 2.62 3.10 -3.49
C GLY A 72 2.59 1.96 -4.52
N THR A 73 1.45 1.74 -5.18
CA THR A 73 1.26 0.58 -6.06
C THR A 73 1.79 0.82 -7.47
N ASP A 74 1.38 1.92 -8.12
CA ASP A 74 1.69 2.15 -9.54
C ASP A 74 3.20 2.36 -9.77
N THR A 75 3.82 3.18 -8.90
CA THR A 75 5.25 3.48 -8.96
C THR A 75 6.10 2.24 -8.67
N THR A 76 5.79 1.50 -7.59
CA THR A 76 6.54 0.30 -7.20
C THR A 76 6.41 -0.82 -8.24
N ALA A 77 5.20 -1.04 -8.77
CA ALA A 77 4.99 -2.03 -9.82
C ALA A 77 5.83 -1.71 -11.06
N THR A 78 5.83 -0.45 -11.48
CA THR A 78 6.65 0.02 -12.61
C THR A 78 8.14 -0.20 -12.36
N VAL A 79 8.65 0.18 -11.17
CA VAL A 79 10.06 -0.02 -10.81
C VAL A 79 10.42 -1.50 -10.84
N LEU A 80 9.58 -2.38 -10.29
CA LEU A 80 9.81 -3.82 -10.29
C LEU A 80 9.78 -4.41 -11.70
N GLU A 81 8.82 -4.00 -12.53
CA GLU A 81 8.71 -4.44 -13.92
C GLU A 81 9.99 -4.15 -14.70
N TRP A 82 10.50 -2.91 -14.60
CA TRP A 82 11.77 -2.54 -15.24
C TRP A 82 12.97 -3.28 -14.63
N THR A 83 13.02 -3.39 -13.31
CA THR A 83 14.11 -4.08 -12.60
C THR A 83 14.21 -5.53 -13.07
N PHE A 84 13.10 -6.28 -13.07
CA PHE A 84 13.11 -7.67 -13.53
C PHE A 84 13.38 -7.78 -15.03
N THR A 85 12.82 -6.88 -15.84
CA THR A 85 13.11 -6.83 -17.28
C THR A 85 14.61 -6.69 -17.54
N GLU A 86 15.28 -5.80 -16.80
CA GLU A 86 16.70 -5.55 -16.98
C GLU A 86 17.57 -6.69 -16.45
N LEU A 87 17.21 -7.26 -15.29
CA LEU A 87 17.90 -8.44 -14.76
C LEU A 87 17.83 -9.64 -15.72
N LEU A 88 16.68 -9.86 -16.36
CA LEU A 88 16.52 -10.94 -17.35
C LEU A 88 17.36 -10.72 -18.61
N LYS A 89 17.56 -9.47 -19.03
CA LYS A 89 18.46 -9.12 -20.15
C LYS A 89 19.94 -9.21 -19.79
N HIS A 90 20.28 -9.14 -18.50
CA HIS A 90 21.65 -9.16 -17.99
C HIS A 90 21.91 -10.34 -17.02
N PRO A 91 22.09 -11.58 -17.53
CA PRO A 91 22.21 -12.79 -16.69
C PRO A 91 23.32 -12.76 -15.63
N LYS A 92 24.44 -12.07 -15.90
CA LYS A 92 25.52 -11.90 -14.93
C LYS A 92 25.07 -11.07 -13.71
N ALA A 93 24.32 -9.98 -13.95
CA ALA A 93 23.77 -9.15 -12.89
C ALA A 93 22.69 -9.90 -12.09
N LEU A 94 21.79 -10.60 -12.78
CA LEU A 94 20.79 -11.46 -12.13
C LEU A 94 21.44 -12.53 -11.26
N LYS A 95 22.49 -13.20 -11.76
CA LYS A 95 23.21 -14.22 -10.98
C LYS A 95 23.82 -13.62 -9.71
N LYS A 96 24.45 -12.44 -9.82
CA LYS A 96 25.02 -11.72 -8.67
C LYS A 96 23.94 -11.38 -7.63
N ALA A 97 22.82 -10.77 -8.04
CA ALA A 97 21.73 -10.40 -7.14
C ALA A 97 21.14 -11.62 -6.41
N GLN A 98 20.95 -12.74 -7.11
CA GLN A 98 20.48 -13.98 -6.48
C GLN A 98 21.49 -14.56 -5.46
N ASP A 99 22.79 -14.44 -5.75
CA ASP A 99 23.84 -14.93 -4.86
C ASP A 99 23.98 -14.05 -3.60
N GLU A 100 23.83 -12.73 -3.73
CA GLU A 100 23.74 -11.79 -2.60
C GLU A 100 22.56 -12.13 -1.67
N VAL A 101 21.35 -12.28 -2.23
CA VAL A 101 20.15 -12.64 -1.45
C VAL A 101 20.32 -13.98 -0.74
N ARG A 102 20.87 -15.01 -1.41
CA ARG A 102 21.12 -16.33 -0.78
C ARG A 102 22.16 -16.24 0.33
N MET A 103 23.18 -15.41 0.17
CA MET A 103 24.27 -15.25 1.13
C MET A 103 23.81 -14.53 2.41
N VAL A 104 22.97 -13.52 2.29
CA VAL A 104 22.44 -12.77 3.45
C VAL A 104 21.36 -13.59 4.16
N LEU A 105 20.36 -14.10 3.43
CA LEU A 105 19.22 -14.78 4.03
C LEU A 105 19.55 -16.20 4.53
N LYS A 106 20.53 -16.89 3.94
CA LYS A 106 20.97 -18.26 4.34
C LYS A 106 19.83 -19.26 4.56
N GLY A 107 18.74 -19.15 3.81
CA GLY A 107 17.57 -20.03 3.91
C GLY A 107 16.57 -19.67 5.03
N LYS A 108 16.69 -18.48 5.65
CA LYS A 108 15.65 -17.93 6.54
C LYS A 108 14.31 -17.85 5.80
N LYS A 109 13.24 -18.21 6.52
CA LYS A 109 11.85 -18.13 6.01
C LYS A 109 11.22 -16.76 6.26
N GLU A 110 11.64 -16.10 7.33
CA GLU A 110 11.17 -14.76 7.71
C GLU A 110 12.32 -13.78 7.54
N ILE A 111 12.03 -12.66 6.88
CA ILE A 111 12.99 -11.61 6.58
C ILE A 111 12.78 -10.49 7.60
N SER A 112 13.85 -10.09 8.27
CA SER A 112 13.84 -8.98 9.22
C SER A 112 14.43 -7.71 8.60
N GLN A 113 14.27 -6.58 9.28
CA GLN A 113 14.90 -5.32 8.85
C GLN A 113 16.44 -5.44 8.82
N GLU A 114 17.02 -6.15 9.79
CA GLU A 114 18.48 -6.40 9.83
C GLU A 114 18.95 -7.16 8.59
N ASP A 115 18.15 -8.09 8.05
CA ASP A 115 18.51 -8.79 6.82
C ASP A 115 18.52 -7.84 5.62
N ILE A 116 17.65 -6.83 5.60
CA ILE A 116 17.60 -5.82 4.54
C ILE A 116 18.81 -4.88 4.64
N ASP A 117 19.17 -4.48 5.85
CA ASP A 117 20.31 -3.57 6.08
C ASP A 117 21.67 -4.22 5.73
N ASN A 118 21.71 -5.56 5.62
CA ASN A 118 22.88 -6.35 5.27
C ASN A 118 22.92 -6.82 3.81
N LEU A 119 21.94 -6.46 2.97
CA LEU A 119 21.94 -6.67 1.51
C LEU A 119 22.82 -5.63 0.80
#